data_AF-A0A3Q0IQ80-F1
#
_entry.id   AF-A0A3Q0IQ80-F1
#
_cell.length_a   1.000
_cell.length_b   1.000
_cell.length_c   1.000
_cell.angle_alpha   90.00
_cell.angle_beta   90.00
_cell.angle_gamma   90.00
#
_symmetry.space_group_name_H-M   'P 1'
#
loop_
_entity.id
_entity.type
_entity.pdbx_description
1 polymer ?
#
loop_
_entity_poly.entity_id
_entity_poly.type
_entity_poly.pdbx_seq_one_letter_code
_entity_poly.pdbx_strand_id
1 'polypeptide(L)'
;MVRLLSYLPGQTLKSITLTNDIVYKLGAEVARLAVTLKSFAHAFYDSHRSVWMLSELNRLNSFLFVLKEEGRVEMVKRVLSEFQTKVLARLDSFEKGVIHGDINEQNILITEDKEQSPRELFSILDFGDSQHSCLVSYLTHYYHVT
;
A
#
# COMPACT_ATOMS: atom_id res chain seq x y z
N MET A 1 -11.41 20.91 5.15
CA MET A 1 -10.97 20.84 3.74
C MET A 1 -12.01 20.04 2.97
N VAL A 2 -12.43 20.51 1.79
CA VAL A 2 -13.38 19.79 0.92
C VAL A 2 -12.64 19.47 -0.38
N ARG A 3 -12.77 18.24 -0.88
CA ARG A 3 -12.19 17.78 -2.15
C ARG A 3 -13.33 17.32 -3.07
N LEU A 4 -13.28 17.71 -4.33
CA LEU A 4 -14.17 17.21 -5.37
C LEU A 4 -13.37 16.28 -6.28
N LEU A 5 -13.86 15.06 -6.48
CA LEU A 5 -13.23 14.04 -7.32
C LEU A 5 -14.21 13.59 -8.40
N SER A 6 -13.70 13.21 -9.56
CA SER A 6 -14.51 12.57 -10.59
C SER A 6 -14.89 11.16 -10.15
N TYR A 7 -16.15 10.81 -10.36
CA TYR A 7 -16.64 9.45 -10.11
C TYR A 7 -16.08 8.50 -11.17
N LEU A 8 -15.50 7.38 -10.73
CA LEU A 8 -15.12 6.28 -11.60
C LEU A 8 -16.15 5.16 -11.45
N PRO A 9 -16.80 4.70 -12.54
CA PRO A 9 -17.69 3.55 -12.49
C PRO A 9 -16.89 2.28 -12.21
N GLY A 10 -17.52 1.30 -11.59
CA GLY A 10 -16.93 -0.02 -11.34
C GLY A 10 -17.39 -0.65 -10.04
N GLN A 11 -17.00 -1.91 -9.87
CA GLN A 11 -17.20 -2.66 -8.63
C GLN A 11 -15.89 -2.71 -7.87
N THR A 12 -15.92 -2.63 -6.54
CA THR A 12 -14.69 -2.83 -5.76
C THR A 12 -14.24 -4.28 -5.88
N LEU A 13 -12.94 -4.56 -5.85
CA LEU A 13 -12.46 -5.94 -5.81
C LEU A 13 -13.02 -6.72 -4.60
N LYS A 14 -13.26 -6.04 -3.48
CA LYS A 14 -13.94 -6.61 -2.31
C LYS A 14 -15.30 -7.22 -2.61
N SER A 15 -16.00 -6.68 -3.61
CA SER A 15 -17.37 -7.06 -3.93
C SER A 15 -17.47 -8.22 -4.91
N ILE A 16 -16.35 -8.72 -5.43
CA ILE A 16 -16.31 -9.82 -6.40
C ILE A 16 -15.60 -11.04 -5.81
N THR A 17 -15.80 -12.20 -6.44
CA THR A 17 -14.99 -13.38 -6.16
C THR A 17 -13.63 -13.24 -6.86
N LEU A 18 -12.55 -13.21 -6.08
CA LEU A 18 -11.20 -13.21 -6.62
C LEU A 18 -10.87 -14.58 -7.22
N THR A 19 -10.44 -14.57 -8.48
CA THR A 19 -9.91 -15.75 -9.17
C THR A 19 -8.41 -15.60 -9.37
N ASN A 20 -7.69 -16.70 -9.58
CA ASN A 20 -6.26 -16.66 -9.86
C ASN A 20 -5.91 -15.77 -11.07
N ASP A 21 -6.79 -15.72 -12.07
CA ASP A 21 -6.63 -14.87 -13.25
C ASP A 21 -6.74 -13.37 -12.90
N ILE A 22 -7.75 -12.99 -12.10
CA ILE A 22 -7.92 -11.61 -11.61
C ILE A 22 -6.72 -11.18 -10.77
N VAL A 23 -6.26 -12.04 -9.84
CA VAL A 23 -5.11 -11.75 -8.99
C VAL A 23 -3.83 -11.59 -9.82
N TYR A 24 -3.63 -12.43 -10.83
CA TYR A 24 -2.48 -12.32 -11.74
C TYR A 24 -2.50 -11.01 -12.53
N LYS A 25 -3.64 -10.67 -13.14
CA LYS A 25 -3.82 -9.41 -13.89
C LYS A 25 -3.63 -8.19 -12.98
N LEU A 26 -4.17 -8.23 -11.77
CA LEU A 26 -4.00 -7.18 -10.78
C LEU A 26 -2.52 -7.00 -10.39
N GLY A 27 -1.79 -8.09 -10.16
CA GLY A 27 -0.35 -8.05 -9.90
C GLY A 27 0.42 -7.35 -11.01
N ALA A 28 0.05 -7.60 -12.28
CA ALA A 28 0.63 -6.93 -13.42
C ALA A 28 0.30 -5.43 -13.48
N GLU A 29 -0.91 -5.02 -13.07
CA GLU A 29 -1.29 -3.59 -12.96
C GLU A 29 -0.54 -2.87 -11.85
N VAL A 30 -0.36 -3.50 -10.68
CA VAL A 30 0.40 -2.88 -9.59
C VAL A 30 1.89 -2.79 -9.94
N ALA A 31 2.44 -3.79 -10.62
CA ALA A 31 3.80 -3.70 -11.16
C ALA A 31 3.93 -2.53 -12.15
N ARG A 32 2.94 -2.31 -13.03
CA ARG A 32 2.91 -1.15 -13.93
C ARG A 32 2.85 0.16 -13.16
N LEU A 33 2.01 0.26 -12.12
CA LEU A 33 1.95 1.44 -11.27
C LEU A 33 3.30 1.70 -10.60
N ALA A 34 3.93 0.68 -10.01
CA ALA A 34 5.22 0.81 -9.33
C ALA A 34 6.32 1.32 -10.29
N VAL A 35 6.39 0.77 -11.50
CA VAL A 35 7.33 1.24 -12.54
C VAL A 35 7.03 2.69 -12.96
N THR A 36 5.75 3.04 -13.10
CA THR A 36 5.33 4.39 -13.50
C THR A 36 5.66 5.42 -12.42
N LEU A 37 5.41 5.10 -11.15
CA LEU A 37 5.70 5.99 -10.03
C LEU A 37 7.19 6.06 -9.66
N LYS A 38 8.00 5.10 -10.11
CA LYS A 38 9.45 5.11 -9.86
C LYS A 38 10.14 6.37 -10.41
N SER A 39 9.71 6.87 -11.57
CA SER A 39 10.26 8.10 -12.16
C SER A 39 9.52 9.37 -11.71
N PHE A 40 8.44 9.21 -10.94
CA PHE A 40 7.68 10.34 -10.42
C PHE A 40 8.40 10.95 -9.22
N ALA A 41 8.61 12.26 -9.27
CA ALA A 41 9.28 13.02 -8.22
C ALA A 41 8.48 14.29 -7.90
N HIS A 42 8.29 14.56 -6.61
CA HIS A 42 7.61 15.76 -6.15
C HIS A 42 8.05 16.09 -4.72
N ALA A 43 8.42 17.35 -4.47
CA ALA A 43 9.06 17.81 -3.23
C ALA A 43 8.28 17.48 -1.94
N PHE A 44 6.95 17.36 -2.04
CA PHE A 44 6.11 16.90 -0.93
C PHE A 44 6.61 15.59 -0.33
N TYR A 45 6.96 14.61 -1.18
CA TYR A 45 7.33 13.27 -0.73
C TYR A 45 8.72 13.21 -0.08
N ASP A 46 9.57 14.21 -0.30
CA ASP A 46 10.91 14.27 0.30
C ASP A 46 10.81 14.51 1.82
N SER A 47 9.90 15.39 2.23
CA SER A 47 9.66 15.76 3.63
C SER A 47 8.44 15.07 4.27
N HIS A 48 7.56 14.45 3.48
CA HIS A 48 6.35 13.82 4.02
C HIS A 48 6.72 12.66 4.97
N ARG A 49 6.14 12.67 6.17
CA ARG A 49 6.28 11.62 7.17
C ARG A 49 4.91 11.30 7.78
N SER A 50 4.44 10.09 7.56
CA SER A 50 3.22 9.55 8.17
C SER A 50 3.58 8.44 9.17
N VAL A 51 2.78 8.27 10.23
CA VAL A 51 2.94 7.13 11.16
C VAL A 51 2.68 5.78 10.49
N TRP A 52 2.04 5.79 9.32
CA TRP A 52 1.77 4.62 8.49
C TRP A 52 2.93 4.26 7.56
N MET A 53 4.01 5.06 7.53
CA MET A 53 5.20 4.72 6.77
C MET A 53 6.01 3.65 7.53
N LEU A 54 6.44 2.60 6.83
CA LEU A 54 7.25 1.53 7.46
C LEU A 54 8.56 2.06 8.06
N SER A 55 9.15 3.09 7.47
CA SER A 55 10.34 3.77 8.00
C SER A 55 10.06 4.47 9.35
N GLU A 56 8.80 4.79 9.63
CA GLU A 56 8.34 5.51 10.81
C GLU A 56 7.77 4.58 11.91
N LEU A 57 7.83 3.25 11.72
CA LEU A 57 7.25 2.27 12.65
C LEU A 57 7.72 2.42 14.10
N ASN A 58 8.93 2.92 14.33
CA ASN A 58 9.43 3.19 15.68
C ASN A 58 8.56 4.20 16.46
N ARG A 59 7.81 5.06 15.77
CA ARG A 59 6.85 5.98 16.40
C ARG A 59 5.70 5.24 17.08
N LEU A 60 5.42 3.99 16.73
CA LEU A 60 4.40 3.18 17.41
C LEU A 60 4.74 2.93 18.89
N ASN A 61 6.01 3.01 19.29
CA ASN A 61 6.39 2.91 20.70
C ASN A 61 5.67 3.94 21.58
N SER A 62 5.39 5.15 21.07
CA SER A 62 4.67 6.17 21.82
C SER A 62 3.18 5.88 21.98
N PHE A 63 2.63 4.88 21.28
CA PHE A 63 1.21 4.51 21.31
C PHE A 63 0.93 3.20 22.05
N LEU A 64 1.96 2.53 22.57
CA LEU A 64 1.80 1.26 23.29
C LEU A 64 0.90 1.36 24.53
N PHE A 65 0.74 2.56 25.09
CA PHE A 65 -0.14 2.83 26.23
C PHE A 65 -1.63 2.51 25.95
N VAL A 66 -2.04 2.42 24.67
CA VAL A 66 -3.42 2.06 24.30
C VAL A 66 -3.70 0.58 24.56
N LEU A 67 -2.66 -0.26 24.58
CA LEU A 67 -2.78 -1.69 24.87
C LEU A 67 -2.89 -1.90 26.38
N LYS A 68 -3.99 -2.54 26.80
CA LYS A 68 -4.27 -2.80 28.22
C LYS A 68 -3.63 -4.10 28.73
N GLU A 69 -3.35 -5.03 27.83
CA GLU A 69 -2.78 -6.34 28.16
C GLU A 69 -1.25 -6.28 28.01
N GLU A 70 -0.52 -6.53 29.10
CA GLU A 70 0.95 -6.50 29.12
C GLU A 70 1.56 -7.46 28.09
N GLY A 71 0.96 -8.65 27.91
CA GLY A 71 1.42 -9.63 26.92
C GLY A 71 1.36 -9.10 25.47
N ARG A 72 0.37 -8.26 25.14
CA ARG A 72 0.29 -7.62 23.82
C ARG A 72 1.32 -6.52 23.66
N VAL A 73 1.55 -5.73 24.72
CA VAL A 73 2.60 -4.70 24.73
C VAL A 73 3.96 -5.33 24.43
N GLU A 74 4.29 -6.42 25.13
CA GLU A 74 5.57 -7.10 24.94
C GLU A 74 5.71 -7.73 23.55
N MET A 75 4.63 -8.33 23.04
CA MET A 75 4.61 -8.85 21.67
C MET A 75 4.89 -7.76 20.63
N VAL A 76 4.22 -6.60 20.74
CA VAL A 76 4.42 -5.49 19.81
C VAL A 76 5.83 -4.93 19.92
N LYS A 77 6.36 -4.73 21.14
CA LYS A 77 7.75 -4.28 21.34
C LYS A 77 8.75 -5.22 20.69
N ARG A 78 8.56 -6.54 20.82
CA ARG A 78 9.42 -7.53 20.17
C ARG A 78 9.39 -7.39 18.65
N VAL A 79 8.20 -7.29 18.05
CA VAL A 79 8.06 -7.11 16.59
C VAL A 79 8.71 -5.82 16.12
N LEU A 80 8.51 -4.70 16.83
CA LEU A 80 9.14 -3.42 16.50
C LEU A 80 10.67 -3.49 16.56
N SER A 81 11.21 -4.11 17.62
CA SER A 81 12.65 -4.32 17.78
C SER A 81 13.24 -5.20 16.67
N GLU A 82 12.57 -6.30 16.34
CA GLU A 82 12.99 -7.16 15.24
C GLU A 82 12.91 -6.46 13.88
N PHE A 83 11.86 -5.68 13.63
CA PHE A 83 11.73 -4.91 12.40
C PHE A 83 12.84 -3.87 12.27
N GLN A 84 13.15 -3.15 13.36
CA GLN A 84 14.23 -2.18 13.38
C GLN A 84 15.60 -2.82 13.07
N THR A 85 15.89 -3.94 13.70
CA THR A 85 17.21 -4.60 13.57
C THR A 85 17.37 -5.38 12.26
N LYS A 86 16.29 -5.99 11.73
CA LYS A 86 16.37 -6.86 10.55
C LYS A 86 15.98 -6.15 9.25
N VAL A 87 15.06 -5.19 9.30
CA VAL A 87 14.50 -4.53 8.11
C VAL A 87 14.99 -3.09 7.99
N LEU A 88 14.79 -2.25 9.02
CA LEU A 88 15.17 -0.83 8.94
C LEU A 88 16.67 -0.67 8.68
N ALA A 89 17.51 -1.49 9.31
CA ALA A 89 18.96 -1.50 9.11
C ALA A 89 19.41 -1.79 7.65
N ARG A 90 18.52 -2.32 6.80
CA ARG A 90 18.79 -2.66 5.40
C ARG A 90 17.95 -1.85 4.42
N LEU A 91 17.08 -0.95 4.90
CA LEU A 91 16.15 -0.17 4.06
C LEU A 91 16.85 0.55 2.92
N ASP A 92 18.05 1.08 3.16
CA ASP A 92 18.81 1.86 2.17
C ASP A 92 19.38 1.01 1.02
N SER A 93 19.47 -0.31 1.20
CA SER A 93 19.87 -1.22 0.11
C SER A 93 18.72 -1.60 -0.83
N PHE A 94 17.48 -1.31 -0.46
CA PHE A 94 16.32 -1.60 -1.30
C PHE A 94 16.05 -0.47 -2.27
N GLU A 95 15.49 -0.83 -3.42
CA GLU A 95 15.02 0.13 -4.39
C GLU A 95 13.83 0.94 -3.83
N LYS A 96 13.90 2.26 -3.94
CA LYS A 96 12.90 3.19 -3.42
C LYS A 96 12.26 4.01 -4.54
N GLY A 97 11.03 4.45 -4.30
CA GLY A 97 10.28 5.34 -5.17
C GLY A 97 9.00 5.79 -4.48
N VAL A 98 8.20 6.62 -5.15
CA VAL A 98 6.84 6.90 -4.68
C VAL A 98 6.00 5.64 -4.85
N ILE A 99 5.29 5.26 -3.80
CA ILE A 99 4.34 4.15 -3.79
C ILE A 99 2.95 4.66 -3.39
N HIS A 100 1.91 3.90 -3.73
CA HIS A 100 0.53 4.18 -3.37
C HIS A 100 0.29 4.16 -1.85
N GLY A 101 0.96 3.24 -1.14
CA GLY A 101 0.92 3.13 0.33
C GLY A 101 -0.22 2.30 0.90
N ASP A 102 -1.37 2.22 0.23
CA ASP A 102 -2.53 1.44 0.72
C ASP A 102 -3.28 0.70 -0.40
N ILE A 103 -2.59 -0.17 -1.14
CA ILE A 103 -3.27 -1.01 -2.14
C ILE A 103 -3.98 -2.17 -1.43
N ASN A 104 -5.31 -2.16 -1.50
CA ASN A 104 -6.19 -3.21 -0.98
C ASN A 104 -7.45 -3.34 -1.85
N GLU A 105 -8.25 -4.37 -1.61
CA GLU A 105 -9.44 -4.72 -2.40
C GLU A 105 -10.58 -3.68 -2.33
N GLN A 106 -10.54 -2.76 -1.37
CA GLN A 106 -11.50 -1.65 -1.27
C GLN A 106 -11.09 -0.46 -2.13
N ASN A 107 -9.79 -0.26 -2.30
CA ASN A 107 -9.20 0.85 -3.06
C ASN A 107 -8.99 0.49 -4.54
N ILE A 108 -9.45 -0.68 -5.00
CA ILE A 108 -9.36 -1.07 -6.40
C ILE A 108 -10.76 -1.29 -6.95
N LEU A 109 -11.07 -0.59 -8.05
CA LEU A 109 -12.25 -0.85 -8.86
C LEU A 109 -11.89 -1.75 -10.04
N ILE A 110 -12.81 -2.65 -10.38
CA ILE A 110 -12.80 -3.45 -11.59
C ILE A 110 -13.98 -3.06 -12.49
N THR A 111 -13.70 -2.94 -13.78
CA THR A 111 -14.70 -2.75 -14.83
C THR A 111 -14.37 -3.63 -16.03
N GLU A 112 -15.35 -3.91 -16.87
CA GLU A 112 -15.12 -4.52 -18.17
C GLU A 112 -15.09 -3.44 -19.25
N ASP A 113 -14.06 -3.44 -20.08
CA ASP A 113 -14.07 -2.69 -21.32
C ASP A 113 -14.99 -3.40 -22.32
N LYS A 114 -16.17 -2.81 -22.58
CA LYS A 114 -17.15 -3.37 -23.52
C LYS A 114 -16.89 -2.95 -24.96
N GLU A 115 -16.02 -1.97 -25.20
CA GLU A 115 -15.85 -1.36 -26.52
C GLU A 115 -14.66 -1.92 -27.30
N GLN A 116 -13.56 -2.29 -26.62
CA GLN A 116 -12.29 -2.62 -27.31
C GLN A 116 -11.89 -4.10 -27.22
N SER A 117 -12.46 -4.84 -26.29
CA SER A 117 -12.47 -6.31 -26.11
C SER A 117 -12.78 -6.57 -24.63
N PRO A 118 -13.52 -7.62 -24.24
CA PRO A 118 -13.83 -7.89 -22.84
C PRO A 118 -12.53 -8.13 -22.07
N ARG A 119 -12.02 -7.07 -21.44
CA ARG A 119 -10.82 -7.06 -20.62
C ARG A 119 -11.16 -6.34 -19.32
N GLU A 120 -10.72 -6.90 -18.22
CA GLU A 120 -10.83 -6.25 -16.93
C GLU A 120 -9.86 -5.05 -16.88
N LEU A 121 -10.42 -3.89 -16.56
CA LEU A 121 -9.68 -2.68 -16.25
C LEU A 121 -9.68 -2.51 -14.74
N PHE A 122 -8.49 -2.27 -14.19
CA PHE A 122 -8.29 -2.01 -12.77
C PHE A 122 -8.02 -0.52 -12.58
N SER A 123 -8.82 0.14 -11.75
CA SER A 123 -8.61 1.52 -11.34
C SER A 123 -8.23 1.56 -9.87
N ILE A 124 -7.17 2.30 -9.54
CA ILE A 124 -6.65 2.42 -8.18
C ILE A 124 -7.12 3.77 -7.61
N LEU A 125 -7.69 3.73 -6.42
CA LEU A 125 -8.25 4.85 -5.68
C LEU A 125 -7.44 5.12 -4.41
N ASP A 126 -7.68 6.28 -3.81
CA ASP A 126 -7.18 6.65 -2.48
C ASP A 126 -5.65 6.70 -2.31
N PHE A 127 -5.04 7.65 -3.01
CA PHE A 127 -3.62 7.99 -2.88
C PHE A 127 -3.30 8.76 -1.57
N GLY A 128 -4.18 8.72 -0.56
CA GLY A 128 -4.02 9.45 0.70
C GLY A 128 -2.75 9.06 1.48
N ASP A 129 -2.37 7.79 1.43
CA ASP A 129 -1.19 7.23 2.09
C ASP A 129 0.02 7.06 1.16
N SER A 130 -0.03 7.71 -0.02
CA SER A 130 1.10 7.69 -0.93
C SER A 130 2.34 8.30 -0.29
N GLN A 131 3.49 7.68 -0.54
CA GLN A 131 4.70 7.95 0.23
C GLN A 131 5.94 7.54 -0.56
N HIS A 132 7.09 8.15 -0.26
CA HIS A 132 8.37 7.66 -0.75
C HIS A 132 8.85 6.50 0.14
N SER A 133 8.93 5.30 -0.41
CA SER A 133 9.25 4.09 0.35
C SER A 133 9.88 3.01 -0.55
N CYS A 134 10.20 1.86 0.03
CA CYS A 134 10.75 0.73 -0.72
C CYS A 134 9.69 0.09 -1.62
N LEU A 135 10.03 -0.20 -2.87
CA LEU A 135 9.09 -0.80 -3.82
C LEU A 135 8.62 -2.20 -3.38
N VAL A 136 9.46 -2.93 -2.64
CA VAL A 136 9.11 -4.24 -2.06
C VAL A 136 7.90 -4.18 -1.13
N SER A 137 7.57 -3.01 -0.57
CA SER A 137 6.38 -2.82 0.26
C SER A 137 5.08 -3.06 -0.50
N TYR A 138 5.05 -3.02 -1.83
CA TYR A 138 3.86 -3.47 -2.56
C TYR A 138 3.53 -4.94 -2.27
N LEU A 139 4.54 -5.81 -2.11
CA LEU A 139 4.33 -7.24 -1.85
C LEU A 139 3.70 -7.49 -0.48
N THR A 140 4.00 -6.66 0.53
CA THR A 140 3.46 -6.86 1.89
C THR A 140 1.97 -6.56 1.98
N HIS A 141 1.47 -5.63 1.16
CA HIS A 141 0.05 -5.25 1.16
C HIS A 141 -0.83 -6.27 0.41
N TYR A 142 -0.25 -7.08 -0.49
CA TYR A 142 -0.97 -8.13 -1.20
C TYR A 142 -1.38 -9.34 -0.33
N TYR A 143 -0.71 -9.58 0.79
CA TYR A 143 -1.00 -10.74 1.64
C TYR A 143 -2.34 -10.67 2.38
N HIS A 144 -3.05 -9.54 2.31
CA HIS A 144 -4.40 -9.41 2.84
C HIS A 144 -5.51 -9.73 1.81
N VAL A 145 -5.13 -9.99 0.55
CA VAL A 145 -6.05 -10.23 -0.58
C VAL A 145 -6.29 -11.74 -0.83
N THR A 146 -5.67 -12.62 -0.05
CA THR A 146 -5.86 -14.08 -0.07
C THR A 146 -6.44 -14.57 1.25
#